data_AF-A0A4Q3KHL7-F1
#
_entry.id   AF-A0A4Q3KHL7-F1
#
_cell.length_a   1.000
_cell.length_b   1.000
_cell.length_c   1.000
_cell.angle_alpha   90.00
_cell.angle_beta   90.00
_cell.angle_gamma   90.00
#
_symmetry.space_group_name_H-M   'P 1'
#
loop_
_entity.id
_entity.type
_entity.pdbx_description
1 polymer ?
#
loop_
_entity_poly.entity_id
_entity_poly.type
_entity_poly.pdbx_seq_one_letter_code
_entity_poly.pdbx_strand_id
1 'polypeptide(L)'
;TCFGNQNVETRVLARSKASTYIVTDTPEAHSDQTISRSQGEAIARHQDAYIRQQSMVVIEGYIGADPKTRVAARLMVESRNANIAAMQQQLYFPVSDAERRNFRPTLQVIYTPNLKAPGYANDRVIAVDLQANVTRVLNSDYFGESKKGGLRMWNRLVYEQGGLPMHAGCKLIPVNGRPKVALIIGLSGTGKTTTTFTRQNASQPIQDDFIGVMPDGSVVVTENGCFAKTYGLNPDTEPMIYGAVSHPQAFLENVSQSEDGSVDFFDASYTHNGRATFPLSLLPEVGELVDIPKVDFILILNRNENIIPAVAKLDEAQGAAYFMLGETKGTSAGGAEVPL
;
A
#
# COMPACT_ATOMS: atom_id res chain seq x y z
N THR A 1 21.90 -7.79 -2.89
CA THR A 1 21.59 -9.23 -2.97
C THR A 1 22.29 -9.83 -4.18
N CYS A 2 22.20 -11.15 -4.38
CA CYS A 2 22.65 -11.85 -5.59
C CYS A 2 21.99 -11.34 -6.88
N PHE A 3 20.87 -10.60 -6.77
CA PHE A 3 20.16 -9.95 -7.86
C PHE A 3 20.65 -8.52 -8.18
N GLY A 4 21.61 -7.99 -7.42
CA GLY A 4 22.09 -6.61 -7.56
C GLY A 4 21.15 -5.54 -7.00
N ASN A 5 20.00 -5.93 -6.41
CA ASN A 5 19.12 -5.01 -5.70
C ASN A 5 19.49 -4.84 -4.22
N GLN A 6 18.90 -3.83 -3.59
CA GLN A 6 19.06 -3.53 -2.17
C GLN A 6 18.10 -4.36 -1.33
N ASN A 7 18.55 -4.80 -0.16
CA ASN A 7 17.72 -5.46 0.86
C ASN A 7 17.94 -4.74 2.18
N VAL A 8 16.87 -4.22 2.77
CA VAL A 8 16.93 -3.40 3.98
C VAL A 8 16.30 -4.16 5.13
N GLU A 9 17.04 -4.30 6.23
CA GLU A 9 16.49 -4.76 7.50
C GLU A 9 15.91 -3.57 8.27
N THR A 10 14.70 -3.72 8.80
CA THR A 10 13.99 -2.68 9.55
C THR A 10 13.69 -3.15 10.97
N ARG A 11 13.78 -2.25 11.96
CA ARG A 11 13.40 -2.52 13.35
C ARG A 11 11.92 -2.84 13.50
N VAL A 12 11.08 -2.30 12.61
CA VAL A 12 9.63 -2.47 12.63
C VAL A 12 9.20 -3.37 11.48
N LEU A 13 8.68 -4.55 11.81
CA LEU A 13 8.44 -5.60 10.80
C LEU A 13 7.08 -5.50 10.11
N ALA A 14 6.17 -4.66 10.61
CA ALA A 14 4.80 -4.53 10.11
C ALA A 14 4.18 -3.19 10.53
N ARG A 15 2.95 -2.94 10.04
CA ARG A 15 2.17 -1.76 10.43
C ARG A 15 1.91 -1.73 11.92
N SER A 16 1.97 -0.54 12.50
CA SER A 16 1.86 -0.33 13.95
C SER A 16 0.45 0.13 14.32
N LYS A 17 -0.55 -0.77 14.21
CA LYS A 17 -1.96 -0.45 14.49
C LYS A 17 -2.15 0.10 15.91
N ALA A 18 -1.48 -0.50 16.91
CA ALA A 18 -1.53 -0.06 18.30
C ALA A 18 -0.98 1.37 18.49
N SER A 19 -0.11 1.83 17.59
CA SER A 19 0.53 3.15 17.62
C SER A 19 -0.07 4.14 16.61
N THR A 20 -1.16 3.80 15.92
CA THR A 20 -1.81 4.66 14.91
C THR A 20 -3.02 5.36 15.50
N TYR A 21 -3.08 6.69 15.37
CA TYR A 21 -4.13 7.52 15.93
C TYR A 21 -4.69 8.50 14.89
N ILE A 22 -6.02 8.62 14.83
CA ILE A 22 -6.69 9.70 14.09
C ILE A 22 -6.71 10.96 14.96
N VAL A 23 -6.26 12.09 14.40
CA VAL A 23 -6.29 13.39 15.09
C VAL A 23 -7.66 14.01 14.90
N THR A 24 -8.44 14.10 15.98
CA THR A 24 -9.82 14.59 15.93
C THR A 24 -10.31 15.01 17.32
N ASP A 25 -11.22 15.99 17.37
CA ASP A 25 -11.94 16.36 18.60
C ASP A 25 -13.36 15.74 18.64
N THR A 26 -13.72 14.92 17.66
CA THR A 26 -14.97 14.15 17.59
C THR A 26 -14.65 12.65 17.52
N PRO A 27 -14.09 12.06 18.58
CA PRO A 27 -13.64 10.67 18.58
C PRO A 27 -14.75 9.67 18.29
N GLU A 28 -16.00 9.98 18.63
CA GLU A 28 -17.19 9.18 18.35
C GLU A 28 -17.48 8.97 16.87
N ALA A 29 -16.93 9.80 15.98
CA ALA A 29 -17.03 9.64 14.53
C ALA A 29 -16.06 8.57 13.97
N HIS A 30 -15.22 7.98 14.81
CA HIS A 30 -14.16 7.05 14.40
C HIS A 30 -14.19 5.77 15.23
N SER A 31 -13.96 4.63 14.57
CA SER A 31 -13.77 3.33 15.22
C SER A 31 -12.31 3.03 15.54
N ASP A 32 -11.38 3.76 14.94
CA ASP A 32 -9.94 3.68 15.22
C ASP A 32 -9.56 4.47 16.47
N GLN A 33 -8.35 4.22 16.98
CA GLN A 33 -7.81 5.00 18.10
C GLN A 33 -7.69 6.48 17.70
N THR A 34 -7.96 7.37 18.65
CA THR A 34 -7.95 8.81 18.42
C THR A 34 -7.05 9.53 19.42
N ILE A 35 -6.59 10.71 19.03
CA ILE A 35 -5.97 11.70 19.92
C ILE A 35 -6.61 13.05 19.63
N SER A 36 -6.69 13.91 20.64
CA SER A 36 -7.22 15.27 20.47
C SER A 36 -6.36 16.09 19.50
N ARG A 37 -6.93 17.17 18.95
CA ARG A 37 -6.15 18.12 18.15
C ARG A 37 -4.98 18.72 18.92
N SER A 38 -5.18 19.04 20.20
CA SER A 38 -4.12 19.57 21.06
C SER A 38 -2.95 18.59 21.25
N GLN A 39 -3.22 17.29 21.36
CA GLN A 39 -2.20 16.24 21.39
C GLN A 39 -1.50 16.12 20.04
N GLY A 40 -2.26 16.12 18.93
CA GLY A 40 -1.72 16.10 17.57
C GLY A 40 -0.78 17.27 17.29
N GLU A 41 -1.14 18.48 17.73
CA GLU A 41 -0.28 19.66 17.64
C GLU A 41 0.99 19.55 18.49
N ALA A 42 0.90 18.95 19.68
CA ALA A 42 2.08 18.71 20.52
C ALA A 42 3.07 17.75 19.82
N ILE A 43 2.56 16.67 19.23
CA ILE A 43 3.36 15.75 18.40
C ILE A 43 3.98 16.50 17.21
N ALA A 44 3.21 17.33 16.52
CA ALA A 44 3.70 18.13 15.39
C ALA A 44 4.84 19.06 15.81
N ARG A 45 4.66 19.84 16.89
CA ARG A 45 5.71 20.74 17.42
C ARG A 45 6.98 19.97 17.81
N HIS A 46 6.82 18.81 18.45
CA HIS A 46 7.94 17.95 18.83
C HIS A 46 8.71 17.44 17.60
N GLN A 47 7.99 16.90 16.62
CA GLN A 47 8.58 16.40 15.38
C GLN A 47 9.26 17.52 14.58
N ASP A 48 8.64 18.69 14.47
CA ASP A 48 9.19 19.83 13.74
C ASP A 48 10.44 20.40 14.44
N ALA A 49 10.50 20.40 15.77
CA ALA A 49 11.70 20.79 16.51
C ALA A 49 12.88 19.85 16.21
N TYR A 50 12.59 18.54 16.14
CA TYR A 50 13.55 17.53 15.77
C TYR A 50 14.04 17.68 14.33
N ILE A 51 13.12 17.82 13.36
CA ILE A 51 13.41 17.95 11.92
C ILE A 51 14.36 19.12 11.62
N ARG A 52 14.25 20.24 12.34
CA ARG A 52 15.14 21.41 12.16
C ARG A 52 16.63 21.10 12.37
N GLN A 53 16.95 19.99 13.03
CA GLN A 53 18.31 19.54 13.31
C GLN A 53 18.74 18.36 12.42
N GLN A 54 17.87 17.91 11.51
CA GLN A 54 18.12 16.74 10.66
C GLN A 54 18.32 17.15 9.20
N SER A 55 19.10 16.33 8.48
CA SER A 55 19.09 16.34 7.02
C SER A 55 17.92 15.49 6.53
N MET A 56 17.02 16.09 5.75
CA MET A 56 15.81 15.44 5.24
C MET A 56 15.90 15.22 3.73
N VAL A 57 15.27 14.15 3.25
CA VAL A 57 14.98 13.90 1.84
C VAL A 57 13.51 14.20 1.61
N VAL A 58 13.21 14.94 0.55
CA VAL A 58 11.85 15.22 0.10
C VAL A 58 11.68 14.60 -1.28
N ILE A 59 10.62 13.80 -1.43
CA ILE A 59 10.18 13.32 -2.73
C ILE A 59 8.73 13.75 -2.98
N GLU A 60 8.44 13.96 -4.24
CA GLU A 60 7.15 14.44 -4.72
C GLU A 60 6.69 13.57 -5.87
N GLY A 61 5.37 13.42 -5.98
CA GLY A 61 4.74 12.61 -6.99
C GLY A 61 3.23 12.66 -6.86
N TYR A 62 2.57 11.80 -7.62
CA TYR A 62 1.12 11.70 -7.58
C TYR A 62 0.69 10.30 -7.12
N ILE A 63 -0.40 10.28 -6.36
CA ILE A 63 -1.21 9.07 -6.16
C ILE A 63 -2.30 9.09 -7.24
N GLY A 64 -2.26 8.08 -8.11
CA GLY A 64 -3.11 7.94 -9.29
C GLY A 64 -2.45 8.41 -10.59
N ALA A 65 -2.82 7.73 -11.67
CA ALA A 65 -2.21 7.89 -12.99
C ALA A 65 -2.84 9.03 -13.81
N ASP A 66 -4.17 9.18 -13.75
CA ASP A 66 -4.91 10.11 -14.60
C ASP A 66 -4.71 11.56 -14.12
N PRO A 67 -4.19 12.48 -14.97
CA PRO A 67 -4.07 13.89 -14.65
C PRO A 67 -5.33 14.59 -14.14
N LYS A 68 -6.53 14.08 -14.49
CA LYS A 68 -7.82 14.63 -14.06
C LYS A 68 -8.16 14.32 -12.60
N THR A 69 -7.67 13.20 -12.07
CA THR A 69 -8.08 12.67 -10.75
C THR A 69 -6.91 12.42 -9.79
N ARG A 70 -5.67 12.41 -10.30
CA ARG A 70 -4.47 12.16 -9.48
C ARG A 70 -4.30 13.22 -8.40
N VAL A 71 -3.76 12.79 -7.26
CA VAL A 71 -3.59 13.63 -6.07
C VAL A 71 -2.11 13.89 -5.83
N ALA A 72 -1.72 15.16 -5.73
CA ALA A 72 -0.35 15.55 -5.43
C ALA A 72 0.03 15.10 -4.01
N ALA A 73 1.12 14.34 -3.89
CA ALA A 73 1.60 13.78 -2.64
C ALA A 73 3.08 14.10 -2.41
N ARG A 74 3.45 14.33 -1.16
CA ARG A 74 4.84 14.54 -0.73
C ARG A 74 5.19 13.64 0.45
N LEU A 75 6.34 13.00 0.37
CA LEU A 75 6.99 12.35 1.50
C LEU A 75 8.21 13.18 1.89
N MET A 76 8.35 13.47 3.19
CA MET A 76 9.57 13.97 3.80
C MET A 76 10.08 12.94 4.80
N VAL A 77 11.33 12.51 4.67
CA VAL A 77 11.95 11.49 5.53
C VAL A 77 13.37 11.85 5.91
N GLU A 78 13.84 11.39 7.06
CA GLU A 78 15.25 11.52 7.45
C GLU A 78 16.17 10.92 6.37
N SER A 79 17.23 11.65 5.98
CA SER A 79 18.16 11.21 4.93
C SER A 79 18.86 9.88 5.21
N ARG A 80 19.08 9.55 6.49
CA ARG A 80 19.59 8.23 6.92
C ARG A 80 18.64 7.06 6.64
N ASN A 81 17.37 7.34 6.34
CA ASN A 81 16.36 6.37 5.92
C ASN A 81 15.90 6.65 4.48
N ALA A 82 16.83 7.10 3.62
CA ALA A 82 16.56 7.37 2.21
C ALA A 82 16.03 6.16 1.43
N ASN A 83 16.19 4.92 1.94
CA ASN A 83 15.54 3.74 1.39
C ASN A 83 14.00 3.92 1.33
N ILE A 84 13.37 4.50 2.35
CA ILE A 84 11.92 4.75 2.37
C ILE A 84 11.53 5.71 1.25
N ALA A 85 12.35 6.74 1.00
CA ALA A 85 12.15 7.64 -0.13
C ALA A 85 12.32 6.91 -1.47
N ALA A 86 13.37 6.10 -1.63
CA ALA A 86 13.60 5.34 -2.86
C ALA A 86 12.46 4.38 -3.17
N MET A 87 11.97 3.65 -2.15
CA MET A 87 10.82 2.76 -2.26
C MET A 87 9.55 3.54 -2.60
N GLN A 88 9.28 4.69 -1.95
CA GLN A 88 8.08 5.48 -2.20
C GLN A 88 8.09 6.14 -3.60
N GLN A 89 9.27 6.51 -4.09
CA GLN A 89 9.46 7.09 -5.43
C GLN A 89 9.02 6.12 -6.53
N GLN A 90 9.14 4.80 -6.32
CA GLN A 90 8.68 3.77 -7.26
C GLN A 90 7.15 3.68 -7.32
N LEU A 91 6.48 3.97 -6.20
CA LEU A 91 5.03 3.88 -6.07
C LEU A 91 4.31 5.15 -6.52
N TYR A 92 5.00 6.30 -6.53
CA TYR A 92 4.43 7.53 -7.05
C TYR A 92 4.51 7.62 -8.58
N PHE A 93 3.48 8.22 -9.18
CA PHE A 93 3.58 8.72 -10.54
C PHE A 93 4.46 9.97 -10.56
N PRO A 94 5.38 10.09 -11.54
CA PRO A 94 6.40 11.12 -11.54
C PRO A 94 5.83 12.52 -11.74
N VAL A 95 6.49 13.51 -11.14
CA VAL A 95 6.26 14.94 -11.42
C VAL A 95 7.15 15.33 -12.60
N SER A 96 6.56 15.89 -13.66
CA SER A 96 7.33 16.43 -14.78
C SER A 96 8.07 17.71 -14.39
N ASP A 97 9.15 18.06 -15.09
CA ASP A 97 9.92 19.27 -14.79
C ASP A 97 9.10 20.57 -14.93
N ALA A 98 8.08 20.55 -15.80
CA ALA A 98 7.13 21.64 -15.92
C ALA A 98 6.27 21.81 -14.65
N GLU A 99 5.83 20.71 -14.05
CA GLU A 99 4.98 20.69 -12.85
C GLU A 99 5.75 21.01 -11.57
N ARG A 100 7.03 20.60 -11.48
CA ARG A 100 7.86 20.77 -10.27
C ARG A 100 7.86 22.20 -9.74
N ARG A 101 7.92 23.21 -10.63
CA ARG A 101 7.97 24.64 -10.23
C ARG A 101 6.74 25.08 -9.43
N ASN A 102 5.58 24.49 -9.70
CA ASN A 102 4.31 24.86 -9.09
C ASN A 102 3.71 23.72 -8.27
N PHE A 103 4.49 22.69 -7.93
CA PHE A 103 3.99 21.55 -7.19
C PHE A 103 3.49 21.99 -5.79
N ARG A 104 2.27 21.59 -5.45
CA ARG A 104 1.64 21.85 -4.15
C ARG A 104 1.06 20.52 -3.67
N PRO A 105 1.63 19.90 -2.62
CA PRO A 105 1.11 18.64 -2.14
C PRO A 105 -0.26 18.83 -1.51
N THR A 106 -1.23 18.03 -1.94
CA THR A 106 -2.50 17.87 -1.24
C THR A 106 -2.33 16.96 -0.04
N LEU A 107 -1.53 15.90 -0.18
CA LEU A 107 -1.26 14.89 0.85
C LEU A 107 0.20 14.95 1.28
N GLN A 108 0.46 14.89 2.59
CA GLN A 108 1.81 14.91 3.12
C GLN A 108 2.05 13.78 4.12
N VAL A 109 3.17 13.10 3.97
CA VAL A 109 3.70 12.14 4.95
C VAL A 109 5.02 12.69 5.49
N ILE A 110 5.09 12.89 6.80
CA ILE A 110 6.27 13.40 7.50
C ILE A 110 6.83 12.30 8.38
N TYR A 111 7.99 11.79 8.02
CA TYR A 111 8.49 10.49 8.46
C TYR A 111 9.82 10.66 9.20
N THR A 112 9.84 10.39 10.51
CA THR A 112 11.02 10.47 11.38
C THR A 112 11.24 9.14 12.09
N PRO A 113 11.83 8.14 11.39
CA PRO A 113 11.97 6.76 11.90
C PRO A 113 12.73 6.63 13.21
N ASN A 114 13.50 7.65 13.58
CA ASN A 114 14.43 7.61 14.69
C ASN A 114 14.08 8.59 15.80
N LEU A 115 12.97 9.32 15.65
CA LEU A 115 12.39 10.12 16.71
C LEU A 115 11.44 9.25 17.52
N LYS A 116 11.82 8.92 18.76
CA LYS A 116 10.96 8.23 19.72
C LYS A 116 9.83 9.14 20.22
N ALA A 117 8.70 8.54 20.57
CA ALA A 117 7.57 9.20 21.20
C ALA A 117 7.23 8.51 22.54
N PRO A 118 7.98 8.80 23.63
CA PRO A 118 7.76 8.19 24.94
C PRO A 118 6.32 8.41 25.43
N GLY A 119 5.76 7.40 26.10
CA GLY A 119 4.38 7.44 26.61
C GLY A 119 3.32 6.92 25.62
N TYR A 120 3.71 6.57 24.40
CA TYR A 120 2.88 5.84 23.44
C TYR A 120 3.33 4.39 23.31
N ALA A 121 2.47 3.51 22.81
CA ALA A 121 2.80 2.11 22.56
C ALA A 121 4.07 1.99 21.69
N ASN A 122 5.05 1.22 22.18
CA ASN A 122 6.37 1.01 21.54
C ASN A 122 7.17 2.30 21.29
N ASP A 123 6.97 3.34 22.11
CA ASP A 123 7.52 4.69 21.90
C ASP A 123 7.25 5.23 20.48
N ARG A 124 6.10 4.88 19.90
CA ARG A 124 5.80 5.08 18.47
C ARG A 124 4.47 5.76 18.29
N VAL A 125 4.39 6.65 17.29
CA VAL A 125 3.16 7.37 16.92
C VAL A 125 3.05 7.48 15.41
N ILE A 126 1.89 7.10 14.88
CA ILE A 126 1.43 7.39 13.52
C ILE A 126 0.19 8.27 13.69
N ALA A 127 0.37 9.59 13.68
CA ALA A 127 -0.72 10.56 13.83
C ALA A 127 -1.27 10.93 12.44
N VAL A 128 -2.54 10.65 12.21
CA VAL A 128 -3.22 10.89 10.94
C VAL A 128 -4.22 12.04 11.12
N ASP A 129 -3.88 13.22 10.62
CA ASP A 129 -4.82 14.35 10.54
C ASP A 129 -5.45 14.37 9.14
N LEU A 130 -6.65 13.82 9.07
CA LEU A 130 -7.42 13.73 7.84
C LEU A 130 -7.90 15.10 7.32
N GLN A 131 -8.12 16.07 8.20
CA GLN A 131 -8.55 17.42 7.80
C GLN A 131 -7.36 18.22 7.25
N ALA A 132 -6.19 18.09 7.88
CA ALA A 132 -4.97 18.74 7.42
C ALA A 132 -4.28 18.00 6.25
N ASN A 133 -4.72 16.78 5.92
CA ASN A 133 -4.05 15.89 4.97
C ASN A 133 -2.58 15.64 5.30
N VAL A 134 -2.29 15.42 6.58
CA VAL A 134 -0.94 15.11 7.05
C VAL A 134 -0.94 13.82 7.87
N THR A 135 -0.05 12.90 7.50
CA THR A 135 0.33 11.78 8.37
C THR A 135 1.73 12.02 8.92
N ARG A 136 1.88 12.02 10.24
CA ARG A 136 3.17 12.12 10.94
C ARG A 136 3.55 10.75 11.50
N VAL A 137 4.73 10.25 11.12
CA VAL A 137 5.25 8.94 11.56
C VAL A 137 6.50 9.15 12.39
N LEU A 138 6.46 8.73 13.65
CA LEU A 138 7.55 8.76 14.61
C LEU A 138 7.92 7.32 14.99
N ASN A 139 9.22 7.02 15.06
CA ASN A 139 9.77 5.74 15.55
C ASN A 139 9.33 4.47 14.79
N SER A 140 9.19 4.56 13.47
CA SER A 140 8.98 3.40 12.59
C SER A 140 9.89 3.56 11.38
N ASP A 141 10.61 2.52 11.01
CA ASP A 141 11.39 2.43 9.77
C ASP A 141 10.75 1.50 8.72
N TYR A 142 9.57 0.96 9.01
CA TYR A 142 8.78 0.14 8.09
C TYR A 142 8.19 0.95 6.93
N PHE A 143 8.55 0.64 5.69
CA PHE A 143 8.09 1.33 4.50
C PHE A 143 6.55 1.38 4.39
N GLY A 144 5.86 0.33 4.83
CA GLY A 144 4.41 0.23 4.71
C GLY A 144 3.63 1.35 5.41
N GLU A 145 4.21 2.06 6.40
CA GLU A 145 3.58 3.25 6.98
C GLU A 145 3.61 4.47 6.03
N SER A 146 4.63 4.59 5.17
CA SER A 146 4.67 5.64 4.14
C SER A 146 3.54 5.44 3.13
N LYS A 147 3.46 4.23 2.55
CA LYS A 147 2.39 3.83 1.62
C LYS A 147 1.00 4.04 2.23
N LYS A 148 0.76 3.49 3.43
CA LYS A 148 -0.56 3.62 4.08
C LYS A 148 -0.86 5.02 4.57
N GLY A 149 0.14 5.82 4.95
CA GLY A 149 -0.05 7.22 5.33
C GLY A 149 -0.73 8.01 4.22
N GLY A 150 -0.19 7.94 3.00
CA GLY A 150 -0.80 8.57 1.82
C GLY A 150 -2.18 7.98 1.46
N LEU A 151 -2.28 6.65 1.39
CA LEU A 151 -3.51 5.98 0.97
C LEU A 151 -4.70 6.18 1.91
N ARG A 152 -4.49 6.28 3.23
CA ARG A 152 -5.57 6.59 4.19
C ARG A 152 -6.24 7.93 3.85
N MET A 153 -5.44 8.95 3.55
CA MET A 153 -5.96 10.27 3.20
C MET A 153 -6.56 10.29 1.79
N TRP A 154 -5.94 9.59 0.84
CA TRP A 154 -6.49 9.42 -0.50
C TRP A 154 -7.87 8.74 -0.48
N ASN A 155 -8.05 7.70 0.35
CA ASN A 155 -9.35 7.03 0.51
C ASN A 155 -10.45 8.01 0.93
N ARG A 156 -10.15 8.92 1.87
CA ARG A 156 -11.09 9.97 2.27
C ARG A 156 -11.45 10.88 1.08
N LEU A 157 -10.46 11.33 0.31
CA LEU A 157 -10.71 12.20 -0.85
C LEU A 157 -11.59 11.52 -1.91
N VAL A 158 -11.38 10.23 -2.16
CA VAL A 158 -12.23 9.45 -3.08
C VAL A 158 -13.66 9.32 -2.54
N TYR A 159 -13.79 9.00 -1.26
CA TYR A 159 -15.10 8.88 -0.60
C TYR A 159 -15.89 10.20 -0.65
N GLU A 160 -15.24 11.34 -0.40
CA GLU A 160 -15.87 12.66 -0.46
C GLU A 160 -16.31 13.06 -1.87
N GLN A 161 -15.72 12.45 -2.91
CA GLN A 161 -16.15 12.60 -4.31
C GLN A 161 -17.28 11.62 -4.70
N GLY A 162 -17.82 10.87 -3.73
CA GLY A 162 -18.84 9.84 -3.95
C GLY A 162 -18.29 8.52 -4.51
N GLY A 163 -16.97 8.39 -4.60
CA GLY A 163 -16.32 7.15 -5.03
C GLY A 163 -16.19 6.13 -3.89
N LEU A 164 -15.93 4.89 -4.27
CA LEU A 164 -15.66 3.79 -3.36
C LEU A 164 -14.17 3.41 -3.42
N PRO A 165 -13.34 3.82 -2.43
CA PRO A 165 -11.97 3.35 -2.35
C PRO A 165 -11.96 1.88 -1.91
N MET A 166 -11.19 1.04 -2.59
CA MET A 166 -11.15 -0.40 -2.37
C MET A 166 -9.72 -0.91 -2.26
N HIS A 167 -9.49 -1.79 -1.28
CA HIS A 167 -8.31 -2.63 -1.21
C HIS A 167 -8.53 -3.84 -2.13
N ALA A 168 -8.36 -3.62 -3.43
CA ALA A 168 -8.63 -4.59 -4.48
C ALA A 168 -7.54 -4.54 -5.55
N GLY A 169 -7.21 -5.72 -6.08
CA GLY A 169 -6.52 -5.80 -7.36
C GLY A 169 -7.47 -5.42 -8.49
N CYS A 170 -6.92 -4.95 -9.60
CA CYS A 170 -7.66 -4.64 -10.83
C CYS A 170 -6.93 -5.29 -12.00
N LYS A 171 -7.71 -5.90 -12.90
CA LYS A 171 -7.18 -6.46 -14.14
C LYS A 171 -8.17 -6.35 -15.29
N LEU A 172 -7.62 -6.34 -16.49
CA LEU A 172 -8.35 -6.34 -17.75
C LEU A 172 -8.29 -7.74 -18.36
N ILE A 173 -9.44 -8.26 -18.79
CA ILE A 173 -9.55 -9.58 -19.42
C ILE A 173 -10.14 -9.38 -20.82
N PRO A 174 -9.42 -9.70 -21.91
CA PRO A 174 -10.00 -9.66 -23.25
C PRO A 174 -11.00 -10.81 -23.42
N VAL A 175 -12.27 -10.48 -23.67
CA VAL A 175 -13.35 -11.45 -23.93
C VAL A 175 -14.04 -11.08 -25.24
N ASN A 176 -13.94 -11.95 -26.24
CA ASN A 176 -14.57 -11.76 -27.57
C ASN A 176 -14.23 -10.39 -28.21
N GLY A 177 -12.96 -9.97 -28.10
CA GLY A 177 -12.48 -8.70 -28.65
C GLY A 177 -12.90 -7.45 -27.85
N ARG A 178 -13.48 -7.60 -26.65
CA ARG A 178 -13.81 -6.48 -25.74
C ARG A 178 -13.09 -6.65 -24.40
N PRO A 179 -12.55 -5.57 -23.81
CA PRO A 179 -11.97 -5.62 -22.47
C PRO A 179 -13.08 -5.79 -21.43
N LYS A 180 -12.85 -6.68 -20.46
CA LYS A 180 -13.65 -6.82 -19.24
C LYS A 180 -12.82 -6.42 -18.03
N VAL A 181 -13.31 -5.48 -17.23
CA VAL A 181 -12.62 -5.00 -16.03
C VAL A 181 -13.08 -5.82 -14.82
N ALA A 182 -12.13 -6.47 -14.16
CA ALA A 182 -12.36 -7.30 -12.99
C ALA A 182 -11.64 -6.73 -11.77
N LEU A 183 -12.38 -6.57 -10.67
CA LEU A 183 -11.81 -6.25 -9.36
C LEU A 183 -11.64 -7.51 -8.53
N ILE A 184 -10.46 -7.68 -7.92
CA ILE A 184 -10.10 -8.86 -7.13
C ILE A 184 -9.96 -8.46 -5.67
N ILE A 185 -10.89 -8.90 -4.84
CA ILE A 185 -10.92 -8.59 -3.41
C ILE A 185 -10.54 -9.84 -2.64
N GLY A 186 -9.69 -9.69 -1.63
CA GLY A 186 -9.34 -10.79 -0.73
C GLY A 186 -8.40 -10.30 0.35
N LEU A 187 -8.50 -10.89 1.55
CA LEU A 187 -7.53 -10.63 2.59
C LEU A 187 -6.14 -11.17 2.21
N SER A 188 -5.13 -10.80 3.00
CA SER A 188 -3.80 -11.37 2.88
C SER A 188 -3.88 -12.90 2.77
N GLY A 189 -3.01 -13.52 1.95
CA GLY A 189 -2.92 -14.98 1.84
C GLY A 189 -4.11 -15.70 1.19
N THR A 190 -5.06 -14.97 0.60
CA THR A 190 -6.21 -15.55 -0.16
C THR A 190 -5.93 -15.73 -1.65
N GLY A 191 -4.75 -15.31 -2.14
CA GLY A 191 -4.39 -15.35 -3.55
C GLY A 191 -4.80 -14.12 -4.37
N LYS A 192 -5.12 -12.97 -3.73
CA LYS A 192 -5.41 -11.69 -4.41
C LYS A 192 -4.33 -11.31 -5.43
N THR A 193 -3.08 -11.24 -4.99
CA THR A 193 -1.93 -10.86 -5.83
C THR A 193 -1.74 -11.86 -6.97
N THR A 194 -1.69 -13.16 -6.67
CA THR A 194 -1.57 -14.23 -7.67
C THR A 194 -2.69 -14.18 -8.73
N THR A 195 -3.94 -14.01 -8.31
CA THR A 195 -5.11 -13.90 -9.21
C THR A 195 -5.09 -12.60 -10.04
N THR A 196 -4.54 -11.53 -9.49
CA THR A 196 -4.40 -10.27 -10.22
C THR A 196 -3.36 -10.40 -11.34
N PHE A 197 -2.18 -10.94 -11.01
CA PHE A 197 -1.03 -11.00 -11.91
C PHE A 197 -0.96 -12.23 -12.83
N THR A 198 -1.81 -13.23 -12.62
CA THR A 198 -1.90 -14.35 -13.57
C THR A 198 -2.31 -13.86 -14.96
N ARG A 199 -1.75 -14.52 -15.99
CA ARG A 199 -1.89 -14.17 -17.41
C ARG A 199 -2.89 -15.04 -18.14
N GLN A 200 -3.64 -15.87 -17.41
CA GLN A 200 -4.73 -16.65 -17.98
C GLN A 200 -5.68 -15.75 -18.78
N ASN A 201 -6.16 -16.27 -19.91
CA ASN A 201 -7.03 -15.56 -20.86
C ASN A 201 -6.43 -14.26 -21.39
N ALA A 202 -5.09 -14.17 -21.54
CA ALA A 202 -4.37 -12.98 -21.99
C ALA A 202 -4.69 -11.73 -21.14
N SER A 203 -5.00 -11.94 -19.86
CA SER A 203 -5.36 -10.84 -18.97
C SER A 203 -4.15 -10.00 -18.58
N GLN A 204 -4.41 -8.70 -18.38
CA GLN A 204 -3.40 -7.70 -18.05
C GLN A 204 -3.65 -7.18 -16.63
N PRO A 205 -2.66 -7.26 -15.72
CA PRO A 205 -2.77 -6.61 -14.43
C PRO A 205 -2.79 -5.10 -14.62
N ILE A 206 -3.56 -4.39 -13.79
CA ILE A 206 -3.61 -2.92 -13.76
C ILE A 206 -3.07 -2.42 -12.41
N GLN A 207 -3.54 -3.01 -11.31
CA GLN A 207 -3.18 -2.59 -9.95
C GLN A 207 -3.31 -3.77 -8.99
N ASP A 208 -2.45 -3.86 -7.96
CA ASP A 208 -2.45 -5.02 -7.05
C ASP A 208 -3.13 -4.77 -5.72
N ASP A 209 -3.11 -3.52 -5.25
CA ASP A 209 -3.48 -3.21 -3.87
C ASP A 209 -4.68 -2.25 -3.75
N PHE A 210 -4.60 -1.01 -4.24
CA PHE A 210 -5.65 -0.01 -4.04
C PHE A 210 -6.18 0.57 -5.35
N ILE A 211 -7.50 0.69 -5.43
CA ILE A 211 -8.22 1.35 -6.51
C ILE A 211 -9.37 2.18 -5.94
N GLY A 212 -9.94 3.05 -6.77
CA GLY A 212 -11.19 3.76 -6.49
C GLY A 212 -12.19 3.47 -7.59
N VAL A 213 -13.41 3.09 -7.23
CA VAL A 213 -14.53 3.01 -8.17
C VAL A 213 -15.30 4.31 -8.10
N MET A 214 -15.33 5.06 -9.19
CA MET A 214 -15.98 6.38 -9.24
C MET A 214 -17.50 6.25 -9.45
N PRO A 215 -18.30 7.32 -9.21
CA PRO A 215 -19.77 7.25 -9.33
C PRO A 215 -20.30 6.76 -10.70
N ASP A 216 -19.55 6.98 -11.77
CA ASP A 216 -19.89 6.49 -13.11
C ASP A 216 -19.52 5.01 -13.34
N GLY A 217 -18.86 4.37 -12.37
CA GLY A 217 -18.39 2.99 -12.38
C GLY A 217 -16.95 2.82 -12.89
N SER A 218 -16.31 3.88 -13.39
CA SER A 218 -14.91 3.84 -13.85
C SER A 218 -13.94 3.57 -12.69
N VAL A 219 -12.75 3.09 -13.02
CA VAL A 219 -11.72 2.75 -12.03
C VAL A 219 -10.58 3.74 -12.10
N VAL A 220 -10.15 4.24 -10.95
CA VAL A 220 -8.90 4.98 -10.78
C VAL A 220 -7.90 4.14 -9.98
N VAL A 221 -6.64 4.15 -10.40
CA VAL A 221 -5.55 3.45 -9.69
C VAL A 221 -4.85 4.38 -8.71
N THR A 222 -4.02 3.84 -7.81
CA THR A 222 -3.27 4.63 -6.82
C THR A 222 -1.77 4.68 -7.07
N GLU A 223 -1.16 3.58 -7.52
CA GLU A 223 0.28 3.38 -7.43
C GLU A 223 0.90 3.05 -8.80
N ASN A 224 2.10 3.58 -9.05
CA ASN A 224 2.94 3.30 -10.23
C ASN A 224 3.91 2.13 -9.99
N GLY A 225 3.72 1.40 -8.90
CA GLY A 225 4.54 0.29 -8.47
C GLY A 225 3.76 -0.64 -7.55
N CYS A 226 4.40 -1.72 -7.12
CA CYS A 226 3.81 -2.68 -6.19
C CYS A 226 4.56 -2.69 -4.86
N PHE A 227 3.90 -3.13 -3.80
CA PHE A 227 4.51 -3.45 -2.50
C PHE A 227 4.20 -4.90 -2.13
N ALA A 228 4.86 -5.81 -2.83
CA ALA A 228 4.57 -7.24 -2.81
C ALA A 228 5.07 -7.92 -1.54
N LYS A 229 4.37 -8.97 -1.10
CA LYS A 229 4.93 -9.94 -0.14
C LYS A 229 5.91 -10.84 -0.87
N THR A 230 7.04 -11.13 -0.24
CA THR A 230 8.08 -12.00 -0.82
C THR A 230 8.12 -13.37 -0.17
N TYR A 231 7.58 -13.54 1.04
CA TYR A 231 7.54 -14.85 1.68
C TYR A 231 6.73 -15.86 0.86
N GLY A 232 7.36 -17.00 0.55
CA GLY A 232 6.78 -18.07 -0.26
C GLY A 232 6.73 -17.80 -1.75
N LEU A 233 7.41 -16.74 -2.24
CA LEU A 233 7.45 -16.40 -3.65
C LEU A 233 8.12 -17.52 -4.44
N ASN A 234 7.38 -18.10 -5.38
CA ASN A 234 7.83 -19.22 -6.19
C ASN A 234 7.86 -18.83 -7.68
N PRO A 235 9.00 -18.98 -8.38
CA PRO A 235 9.12 -18.62 -9.79
C PRO A 235 8.22 -19.43 -10.73
N ASP A 236 7.84 -20.66 -10.36
CA ASP A 236 6.99 -21.52 -11.19
C ASP A 236 5.52 -21.07 -11.15
N THR A 237 5.05 -20.60 -9.98
CA THR A 237 3.65 -20.18 -9.81
C THR A 237 3.45 -18.68 -9.98
N GLU A 238 4.46 -17.87 -9.68
CA GLU A 238 4.41 -16.40 -9.69
C GLU A 238 5.59 -15.78 -10.48
N PRO A 239 5.88 -16.22 -11.72
CA PRO A 239 7.08 -15.81 -12.47
C PRO A 239 7.17 -14.30 -12.69
N MET A 240 6.03 -13.64 -12.85
CA MET A 240 5.91 -12.19 -13.03
C MET A 240 6.47 -11.41 -11.83
N ILE A 241 6.01 -11.78 -10.64
CA ILE A 241 6.38 -11.11 -9.40
C ILE A 241 7.80 -11.52 -9.03
N TYR A 242 8.16 -12.80 -9.20
CA TYR A 242 9.54 -13.25 -9.00
C TYR A 242 10.54 -12.47 -9.86
N GLY A 243 10.25 -12.29 -11.16
CA GLY A 243 11.10 -11.52 -12.07
C GLY A 243 11.24 -10.06 -11.65
N ALA A 244 10.15 -9.41 -11.25
CA ALA A 244 10.18 -8.02 -10.81
C ALA A 244 10.93 -7.84 -9.47
N VAL A 245 10.71 -8.74 -8.51
CA VAL A 245 11.37 -8.76 -7.19
C VAL A 245 12.87 -9.05 -7.31
N SER A 246 13.26 -9.87 -8.29
CA SER A 246 14.65 -10.25 -8.55
C SER A 246 15.36 -9.28 -9.52
N HIS A 247 14.75 -8.14 -9.84
CA HIS A 247 15.35 -7.15 -10.71
C HIS A 247 16.22 -6.17 -9.90
N PRO A 248 17.34 -5.66 -10.44
CA PRO A 248 18.22 -4.69 -9.75
C PRO A 248 17.52 -3.39 -9.29
N GLN A 249 16.42 -3.01 -9.95
CA GLN A 249 15.63 -1.83 -9.56
C GLN A 249 14.67 -2.09 -8.40
N ALA A 250 14.41 -3.32 -8.00
CA ALA A 250 13.57 -3.58 -6.84
C ALA A 250 14.25 -3.12 -5.54
N PHE A 251 13.47 -2.93 -4.48
CA PHE A 251 13.97 -2.81 -3.11
C PHE A 251 13.33 -3.91 -2.28
N LEU A 252 14.15 -4.75 -1.65
CA LEU A 252 13.70 -5.73 -0.69
C LEU A 252 13.71 -5.13 0.73
N GLU A 253 12.76 -5.55 1.54
CA GLU A 253 12.65 -5.17 2.95
C GLU A 253 12.41 -6.44 3.78
N ASN A 254 13.29 -6.70 4.75
CA ASN A 254 13.25 -7.86 5.66
C ASN A 254 13.20 -9.24 4.96
N VAL A 255 13.93 -9.40 3.86
CA VAL A 255 14.04 -10.71 3.18
C VAL A 255 15.30 -11.42 3.66
N SER A 256 15.22 -12.73 3.93
CA SER A 256 16.38 -13.50 4.35
C SER A 256 17.47 -13.49 3.28
N GLN A 257 18.70 -13.21 3.71
CA GLN A 257 19.86 -13.09 2.85
C GLN A 257 21.10 -13.67 3.54
N SER A 258 21.83 -14.53 2.83
CA SER A 258 23.12 -15.09 3.26
C SER A 258 24.28 -14.13 3.01
N GLU A 259 25.43 -14.39 3.62
CA GLU A 259 26.64 -13.54 3.48
C GLU A 259 27.14 -13.42 2.03
N ASP A 260 26.94 -14.45 1.21
CA ASP A 260 27.25 -14.47 -0.22
C ASP A 260 26.27 -13.64 -1.07
N GLY A 261 25.22 -13.10 -0.46
CA GLY A 261 24.17 -12.33 -1.10
C GLY A 261 22.95 -13.15 -1.55
N SER A 262 22.98 -14.47 -1.43
CA SER A 262 21.87 -15.35 -1.81
C SER A 262 20.62 -15.04 -0.98
N VAL A 263 19.47 -14.95 -1.65
CA VAL A 263 18.17 -14.63 -1.03
C VAL A 263 17.34 -15.88 -0.89
N ASP A 264 16.73 -16.07 0.29
CA ASP A 264 15.77 -17.14 0.54
C ASP A 264 14.38 -16.55 0.84
N PHE A 265 13.44 -16.78 -0.08
CA PHE A 265 12.06 -16.33 0.06
C PHE A 265 11.20 -17.25 0.96
N PHE A 266 11.70 -18.41 1.35
CA PHE A 266 11.01 -19.37 2.23
C PHE A 266 11.53 -19.32 3.66
N ASP A 267 12.68 -18.68 3.91
CA ASP A 267 13.16 -18.45 5.27
C ASP A 267 12.40 -17.29 5.94
N ALA A 268 11.70 -17.63 7.01
CA ALA A 268 10.96 -16.70 7.86
C ALA A 268 11.50 -16.65 9.30
N SER A 269 12.74 -17.08 9.52
CA SER A 269 13.41 -17.01 10.82
C SER A 269 13.37 -15.61 11.44
N TYR A 270 13.44 -14.57 10.60
CA TYR A 270 13.25 -13.17 11.00
C TYR A 270 11.78 -12.72 10.95
N THR A 271 11.11 -12.91 9.81
CA THR A 271 9.71 -12.51 9.64
C THR A 271 9.05 -13.17 8.42
N HIS A 272 7.76 -13.48 8.53
CA HIS A 272 6.92 -13.86 7.37
C HIS A 272 6.45 -12.66 6.54
N ASN A 273 6.76 -11.42 6.97
CA ASN A 273 6.38 -10.20 6.28
C ASN A 273 7.55 -9.57 5.52
N GLY A 274 8.40 -10.41 4.89
CA GLY A 274 9.33 -9.94 3.87
C GLY A 274 8.58 -9.26 2.73
N ARG A 275 9.13 -8.17 2.22
CA ARG A 275 8.50 -7.30 1.22
C ARG A 275 9.44 -6.91 0.11
N ALA A 276 8.85 -6.46 -0.99
CA ALA A 276 9.56 -5.82 -2.07
C ALA A 276 8.75 -4.67 -2.67
N THR A 277 9.41 -3.55 -3.00
CA THR A 277 8.87 -2.57 -3.92
C THR A 277 9.54 -2.66 -5.28
N PHE A 278 8.76 -2.43 -6.33
CA PHE A 278 9.25 -2.31 -7.69
C PHE A 278 8.26 -1.49 -8.53
N PRO A 279 8.72 -0.77 -9.56
CA PRO A 279 7.83 -0.04 -10.46
C PRO A 279 7.04 -1.01 -11.35
N LEU A 280 5.81 -0.62 -11.72
CA LEU A 280 4.95 -1.42 -12.60
C LEU A 280 5.59 -1.69 -13.97
N SER A 281 6.52 -0.82 -14.41
CA SER A 281 7.27 -0.97 -15.66
C SER A 281 8.16 -2.22 -15.72
N LEU A 282 8.41 -2.89 -14.59
CA LEU A 282 9.13 -4.18 -14.60
C LEU A 282 8.24 -5.38 -14.93
N LEU A 283 6.93 -5.21 -14.84
CA LEU A 283 5.99 -6.27 -15.18
C LEU A 283 5.73 -6.26 -16.68
N PRO A 284 5.83 -7.41 -17.36
CA PRO A 284 5.47 -7.47 -18.77
C PRO A 284 3.96 -7.27 -18.94
N GLU A 285 3.58 -6.42 -19.89
CA GLU A 285 2.18 -6.22 -20.30
C GLU A 285 1.23 -5.70 -19.21
N VAL A 286 1.71 -4.65 -18.54
CA VAL A 286 0.98 -3.45 -18.07
C VAL A 286 -0.39 -3.17 -18.72
N GLY A 287 -1.55 -3.31 -18.07
CA GLY A 287 -2.79 -2.71 -18.61
C GLY A 287 -2.73 -1.18 -18.60
N GLU A 288 -3.55 -0.50 -19.41
CA GLU A 288 -3.67 0.96 -19.35
C GLU A 288 -4.12 1.42 -17.96
N LEU A 289 -3.41 2.43 -17.42
CA LEU A 289 -3.62 2.93 -16.05
C LEU A 289 -4.57 4.13 -15.98
N VAL A 290 -4.92 4.68 -17.15
CA VAL A 290 -5.84 5.80 -17.35
C VAL A 290 -7.03 5.36 -18.19
N ASP A 291 -8.14 6.10 -18.07
CA ASP A 291 -9.37 5.82 -18.82
C ASP A 291 -9.88 4.36 -18.66
N ILE A 292 -9.67 3.76 -17.48
CA ILE A 292 -10.09 2.39 -17.20
C ILE A 292 -11.63 2.33 -17.22
N PRO A 293 -12.23 1.44 -18.04
CA PRO A 293 -13.67 1.35 -18.18
C PRO A 293 -14.39 0.96 -16.89
N LYS A 294 -15.73 0.97 -16.97
CA LYS A 294 -16.56 0.53 -15.86
C LYS A 294 -16.24 -0.89 -15.43
N VAL A 295 -16.26 -1.14 -14.12
CA VAL A 295 -16.14 -2.49 -13.55
C VAL A 295 -17.24 -3.39 -14.10
N ASP A 296 -16.85 -4.54 -14.67
CA ASP A 296 -17.82 -5.54 -15.16
C ASP A 296 -18.21 -6.53 -14.07
N PHE A 297 -17.27 -6.94 -13.22
CA PHE A 297 -17.53 -7.83 -12.10
C PHE A 297 -16.48 -7.71 -10.99
N ILE A 298 -16.89 -8.14 -9.80
CA ILE A 298 -16.04 -8.24 -8.61
C ILE A 298 -15.86 -9.72 -8.28
N LEU A 299 -14.62 -10.17 -8.16
CA LEU A 299 -14.27 -11.48 -7.65
C LEU A 299 -13.83 -11.34 -6.19
N ILE A 300 -14.62 -11.90 -5.28
CA ILE A 300 -14.29 -11.95 -3.85
C ILE A 300 -13.68 -13.31 -3.54
N LEU A 301 -12.39 -13.31 -3.20
CA LEU A 301 -11.64 -14.50 -2.81
C LEU A 301 -11.84 -14.78 -1.33
N ASN A 302 -12.34 -15.98 -1.04
CA ASN A 302 -12.41 -16.50 0.33
C ASN A 302 -11.60 -17.79 0.44
N ARG A 303 -10.90 -17.96 1.56
CA ARG A 303 -10.21 -19.19 1.93
C ARG A 303 -10.91 -19.78 3.16
N ASN A 304 -11.84 -20.70 2.92
CA ASN A 304 -12.52 -21.46 3.95
C ASN A 304 -12.80 -22.87 3.45
N GLU A 305 -12.30 -23.87 4.20
CA GLU A 305 -12.46 -25.30 3.87
C GLU A 305 -13.90 -25.79 3.99
N ASN A 306 -14.76 -25.02 4.67
CA ASN A 306 -16.15 -25.38 4.92
C ASN A 306 -17.14 -24.69 3.97
N ILE A 307 -16.67 -23.92 2.98
CA ILE A 307 -17.53 -23.22 2.01
C ILE A 307 -17.60 -24.03 0.71
N ILE A 308 -18.81 -24.47 0.36
CA ILE A 308 -19.21 -25.04 -0.93
C ILE A 308 -20.34 -24.15 -1.45
N PRO A 309 -20.32 -23.68 -2.71
CA PRO A 309 -19.49 -24.12 -3.86
C PRO A 309 -18.14 -23.40 -3.99
N ALA A 310 -17.25 -23.96 -4.83
CA ALA A 310 -15.95 -23.36 -5.16
C ALA A 310 -16.05 -21.97 -5.83
N VAL A 311 -17.15 -21.72 -6.56
CA VAL A 311 -17.52 -20.42 -7.13
C VAL A 311 -19.02 -20.24 -6.98
N ALA A 312 -19.45 -19.10 -6.45
CA ALA A 312 -20.84 -18.70 -6.35
C ALA A 312 -21.06 -17.37 -7.08
N LYS A 313 -22.13 -17.28 -7.86
CA LYS A 313 -22.60 -16.00 -8.41
C LYS A 313 -23.56 -15.39 -7.40
N LEU A 314 -23.17 -14.26 -6.83
CA LEU A 314 -24.00 -13.51 -5.89
C LEU A 314 -24.93 -12.55 -6.64
N ASP A 315 -26.14 -12.37 -6.12
CA ASP A 315 -26.95 -11.20 -6.48
C ASP A 315 -26.42 -9.92 -5.79
N GLU A 316 -27.04 -8.78 -6.07
CA GLU A 316 -26.58 -7.48 -5.56
C GLU A 316 -26.61 -7.40 -4.02
N ALA A 317 -27.68 -7.89 -3.40
CA ALA A 317 -27.85 -7.85 -1.95
C ALA A 317 -26.86 -8.79 -1.26
N GLN A 318 -26.67 -10.00 -1.81
CA GLN A 318 -25.67 -10.96 -1.36
C GLN A 318 -24.26 -10.41 -1.53
N GLY A 319 -23.96 -9.79 -2.68
CA GLY A 319 -22.65 -9.18 -2.95
C GLY A 319 -22.32 -8.07 -1.96
N ALA A 320 -23.27 -7.16 -1.70
CA ALA A 320 -23.10 -6.10 -0.72
C ALA A 320 -22.93 -6.66 0.70
N ALA A 321 -23.77 -7.62 1.11
CA ALA A 321 -23.67 -8.26 2.42
C ALA A 321 -22.32 -8.97 2.60
N TYR A 322 -21.89 -9.74 1.60
CA TYR A 322 -20.63 -10.48 1.65
C TYR A 322 -19.41 -9.57 1.70
N PHE A 323 -19.45 -8.46 0.94
CA PHE A 323 -18.41 -7.43 1.00
C PHE A 323 -18.33 -6.76 2.38
N MET A 324 -19.46 -6.46 3.01
CA MET A 324 -19.50 -5.85 4.36
C MET A 324 -19.08 -6.80 5.48
N LEU A 325 -19.39 -8.10 5.37
CA LEU A 325 -19.02 -9.10 6.37
C LEU A 325 -17.52 -9.37 6.39
N GLY A 326 -16.84 -9.24 5.25
CA GLY A 326 -15.39 -9.41 5.17
C GLY A 326 -14.91 -10.78 5.64
N GLU A 327 -15.73 -11.84 5.52
CA GLU A 327 -15.39 -13.17 6.00
C GLU A 327 -14.17 -13.71 5.25
N THR A 328 -13.00 -13.69 5.87
CA THR A 328 -11.85 -14.51 5.51
C THR A 328 -11.05 -14.70 6.79
N LYS A 329 -10.72 -15.96 7.13
CA LYS A 329 -9.90 -16.24 8.32
C LYS A 329 -8.58 -15.47 8.21
N GLY A 330 -8.26 -14.72 9.26
CA GLY A 330 -7.11 -13.82 9.30
C GLY A 330 -5.81 -14.52 8.92
N THR A 331 -5.06 -13.91 7.99
CA THR A 331 -3.66 -14.27 7.79
C THR A 331 -2.80 -13.04 8.06
N SER A 332 -1.72 -13.25 8.82
CA SER A 332 -0.42 -12.55 9.01
C SER A 332 -0.23 -11.04 8.72
N ALA A 333 -1.26 -10.26 8.37
CA ALA A 333 -1.20 -8.83 8.10
C ALA A 333 -1.52 -7.97 9.33
N GLY A 334 -2.00 -8.59 10.41
CA GLY A 334 -1.71 -8.16 11.77
C GLY A 334 -0.58 -9.06 12.26
N GLY A 335 0.55 -8.50 12.66
CA GLY A 335 1.56 -9.28 13.36
C GLY A 335 0.88 -10.03 14.50
N ALA A 336 1.29 -11.27 14.75
CA ALA A 336 0.97 -11.92 15.99
C ALA A 336 1.68 -11.13 17.11
N GLU A 337 1.04 -10.08 17.62
CA GLU A 337 1.35 -9.62 18.96
C GLU A 337 0.86 -10.74 19.88
N VAL A 338 1.81 -11.55 20.33
CA VAL A 338 1.60 -12.49 21.43
C VAL A 338 1.09 -11.63 22.60
N PRO A 339 -0.13 -11.87 23.11
CA PRO A 339 -0.58 -11.19 24.32
C PRO A 339 0.38 -11.59 25.43
N LEU A 340 0.95 -10.61 26.14
CA LEU A 340 1.61 -10.86 27.42
C LEU A 340 0.61 -11.46 28.42
#